data_AF-D6V826-F1
#
_entry.id   AF-D6V826-F1
#
_cell.length_a   1.000
_cell.length_b   1.000
_cell.length_c   1.000
_cell.angle_alpha   90.00
_cell.angle_beta   90.00
_cell.angle_gamma   90.00
#
_symmetry.space_group_name_H-M   'P 1'
#
loop_
_entity.id
_entity.type
_entity.pdbx_description
1 polymer ?
#
loop_
_entity_poly.entity_id
_entity_poly.type
_entity_poly.pdbx_seq_one_letter_code
_entity_poly.pdbx_strand_id
1 'polypeptide(L)'
;MPTVVPMKCPADGNRAKDVPCYEAHYTFVEKLQTISTKYRQQQVEGTDPVGFMRHYYDAYELLQQESVQNFIGTEAYTKHKQKRFRQGDNENITQNDAFFLKDPATHLLYERAYDRGGALYYAGKPSFAEILAEFEKWSEKL
;
A
#
# COMPACT_ATOMS: atom_id res chain seq x y z
N MET A 1 -1.38 14.87 -51.83
CA MET A 1 -1.61 14.24 -50.51
C MET A 1 -0.31 14.34 -49.74
N PRO A 2 -0.22 15.13 -48.64
CA PRO A 2 1.03 15.30 -47.93
C PRO A 2 1.29 14.09 -47.03
N THR A 3 2.47 13.51 -47.20
CA THR A 3 3.03 12.39 -46.45
C THR A 3 3.27 12.83 -45.00
N VAL A 4 2.63 12.17 -44.04
CA VAL A 4 2.89 12.37 -42.61
C VAL A 4 4.22 11.69 -42.28
N VAL A 5 5.25 12.49 -42.02
CA VAL A 5 6.53 12.01 -41.46
C VAL A 5 6.32 11.80 -39.96
N PRO A 6 6.56 10.61 -39.38
CA PRO A 6 6.42 10.41 -37.95
C PRO A 6 7.56 11.14 -37.23
N MET A 7 7.20 12.22 -36.53
CA MET A 7 8.10 12.94 -35.64
C MET A 7 8.39 12.05 -34.42
N LYS A 8 9.64 11.56 -34.33
CA LYS A 8 10.12 10.80 -33.18
C LYS A 8 10.18 11.76 -31.98
N CYS A 9 9.42 11.49 -30.93
CA CYS A 9 9.49 12.26 -29.69
C CYS A 9 10.87 12.01 -29.03
N PRO A 10 11.70 13.04 -28.78
CA PRO A 10 12.95 12.88 -28.03
C PRO A 10 12.63 12.44 -26.60
N ALA A 11 13.35 11.46 -26.08
CA ALA A 11 13.13 10.87 -24.76
C ALA A 11 13.68 11.73 -23.61
N ASP A 12 13.54 13.06 -23.70
CA ASP A 12 14.12 14.00 -22.74
C ASP A 12 13.00 14.82 -22.08
N GLY A 13 12.41 14.25 -21.02
CA GLY A 13 11.70 15.01 -20.00
C GLY A 13 10.17 15.00 -20.08
N ASN A 14 9.55 13.86 -19.80
CA ASN A 14 8.15 13.80 -19.31
C ASN A 14 8.07 14.35 -17.87
N ARG A 15 8.30 15.65 -17.68
CA ARG A 15 8.10 16.35 -16.40
C ARG A 15 6.97 17.35 -16.54
N ALA A 16 5.76 16.91 -16.21
CA ALA A 16 4.67 17.84 -15.94
C ALA A 16 5.01 18.62 -14.67
N LYS A 17 5.10 19.95 -14.78
CA LYS A 17 5.23 20.87 -13.64
C LYS A 17 3.81 21.22 -13.18
N ASP A 18 3.59 21.31 -11.88
CA ASP A 18 2.27 21.56 -11.24
C ASP A 18 1.22 20.44 -11.35
N VAL A 19 1.64 19.18 -11.35
CA VAL A 19 0.68 18.10 -11.04
C VAL A 19 0.32 18.20 -9.56
N PRO A 20 -0.97 18.36 -9.17
CA PRO A 20 -1.37 18.29 -7.78
C PRO A 20 -0.90 16.97 -7.18
N CYS A 21 0.13 17.03 -6.34
CA CYS A 21 0.67 15.86 -5.69
C CYS A 21 -0.24 15.53 -4.52
N TYR A 22 -0.82 14.34 -4.51
CA TYR A 22 -1.51 13.85 -3.34
C TYR A 22 -0.50 13.77 -2.19
N GLU A 23 -0.87 14.33 -1.03
CA GLU A 23 -0.03 14.32 0.16
C GLU A 23 0.24 12.87 0.60
N ALA A 24 1.48 12.41 0.42
CA ALA A 24 1.88 11.01 0.62
C ALA A 24 1.48 10.47 2.01
N HIS A 25 1.53 11.33 3.02
CA HIS A 25 1.16 11.00 4.39
C HIS A 25 -0.34 10.71 4.59
N TYR A 26 -1.24 11.36 3.84
CA TYR A 26 -2.66 11.00 3.82
C TYR A 26 -2.92 9.75 2.98
N THR A 27 -2.21 9.59 1.85
CA THR A 27 -2.29 8.38 1.04
C THR A 27 -1.92 7.13 1.84
N PHE A 28 -0.94 7.23 2.75
CA PHE A 28 -0.56 6.12 3.62
C PHE A 28 -1.75 5.59 4.45
N VAL A 29 -2.51 6.48 5.09
CA VAL A 29 -3.70 6.08 5.87
C VAL A 29 -4.77 5.43 4.99
N GLU A 30 -4.96 5.91 3.77
CA GLU A 30 -5.88 5.29 2.80
C GLU A 30 -5.43 3.88 2.39
N LYS A 31 -4.12 3.66 2.25
CA LYS A 31 -3.57 2.33 1.96
C LYS A 31 -3.77 1.36 3.12
N LEU A 32 -3.53 1.79 4.36
CA LEU A 32 -3.81 0.97 5.55
C LEU A 32 -5.28 0.56 5.62
N GLN A 33 -6.19 1.51 5.37
CA GLN A 33 -7.62 1.24 5.35
C GLN A 33 -7.98 0.26 4.22
N THR A 34 -7.42 0.47 3.02
CA THR A 34 -7.65 -0.43 1.89
C THR A 34 -7.19 -1.85 2.19
N ILE A 35 -6.03 -2.01 2.87
CA ILE A 35 -5.52 -3.31 3.31
C ILE A 35 -6.51 -4.00 4.25
N SER A 36 -6.96 -3.30 5.29
CA SER A 36 -7.96 -3.81 6.23
C SER A 36 -9.24 -4.25 5.52
N THR A 37 -9.80 -3.40 4.65
CA THR A 37 -11.05 -3.69 3.96
C THR A 37 -10.93 -4.88 3.02
N LYS A 38 -9.85 -4.91 2.22
CA LYS A 38 -9.62 -5.98 1.23
C LYS A 38 -9.33 -7.31 1.90
N TYR A 39 -8.58 -7.30 3.00
CA TYR A 39 -8.39 -8.48 3.83
C TYR A 39 -9.75 -9.02 4.31
N ARG A 40 -10.56 -8.20 4.97
CA ARG A 40 -11.89 -8.62 5.46
C ARG A 40 -12.77 -9.19 4.34
N GLN A 41 -12.83 -8.52 3.18
CA GLN A 41 -13.59 -8.99 2.02
C GLN A 41 -13.07 -10.33 1.51
N GLN A 42 -11.75 -10.48 1.38
CA GLN A 42 -11.13 -11.72 0.91
C GLN A 42 -11.36 -12.88 1.87
N GLN A 43 -11.40 -12.65 3.19
CA GLN A 43 -11.73 -13.68 4.18
C GLN A 43 -13.19 -14.17 4.06
N VAL A 44 -14.12 -13.32 3.61
CA VAL A 44 -15.52 -13.70 3.39
C VAL A 44 -15.72 -14.37 2.03
N GLU A 45 -15.10 -13.83 0.98
CA GLU A 45 -15.37 -14.22 -0.41
C GLU A 45 -14.41 -15.30 -0.93
N GLY A 46 -13.24 -15.48 -0.30
CA GLY A 46 -12.22 -16.45 -0.74
C GLY A 46 -11.56 -16.11 -2.08
N THR A 47 -11.62 -14.85 -2.52
CA THR A 47 -11.12 -14.40 -3.83
C THR A 47 -9.58 -14.42 -3.92
N ASP A 48 -9.03 -14.47 -5.14
CA ASP A 48 -7.58 -14.46 -5.38
C ASP A 48 -6.97 -13.10 -4.99
N PRO A 49 -6.04 -13.03 -4.02
CA PRO A 49 -5.54 -11.76 -3.50
C PRO A 49 -4.44 -11.11 -4.35
N VAL A 50 -4.02 -11.65 -5.50
CA VAL A 50 -2.89 -11.10 -6.30
C VAL A 50 -3.04 -9.59 -6.58
N GLY A 51 -4.21 -9.15 -7.02
CA GLY A 51 -4.46 -7.72 -7.29
C GLY A 51 -4.48 -6.85 -6.03
N PHE A 52 -4.72 -7.47 -4.87
CA PHE A 52 -4.71 -6.82 -3.56
C PHE A 52 -3.28 -6.66 -3.01
N MET A 53 -2.36 -7.57 -3.33
CA MET A 53 -1.00 -7.59 -2.77
C MET A 53 -0.19 -6.31 -3.01
N ARG A 54 -0.45 -5.58 -4.11
CA ARG A 54 0.19 -4.29 -4.38
C ARG A 54 -0.01 -3.25 -3.28
N HIS A 55 -1.10 -3.34 -2.52
CA HIS A 55 -1.41 -2.37 -1.47
C HIS A 55 -0.44 -2.49 -0.29
N TYR A 56 0.00 -3.70 0.04
CA TYR A 56 1.05 -3.92 1.05
C TYR A 56 2.36 -3.27 0.63
N TYR A 57 2.75 -3.44 -0.64
CA TYR A 57 3.95 -2.81 -1.20
C TYR A 57 3.83 -1.28 -1.21
N ASP A 58 2.72 -0.73 -1.71
CA ASP A 58 2.49 0.73 -1.73
C ASP A 58 2.56 1.33 -0.31
N ALA A 59 1.96 0.67 0.69
CA ALA A 59 1.99 1.12 2.08
C ALA A 59 3.40 1.01 2.69
N TYR A 60 4.16 -0.04 2.36
CA TYR A 60 5.55 -0.19 2.78
C TYR A 60 6.43 0.94 2.22
N GLU A 61 6.35 1.23 0.92
CA GLU A 61 7.12 2.30 0.28
C GLU A 61 6.79 3.68 0.86
N LEU A 62 5.52 3.93 1.18
CA LEU A 62 5.11 5.16 1.87
C LEU A 62 5.69 5.23 3.29
N LEU A 63 5.71 4.12 4.02
CA LEU A 63 6.26 4.06 5.38
C LEU A 63 7.77 4.32 5.43
N GLN A 64 8.50 4.10 4.34
CA GLN A 64 9.93 4.46 4.24
C GLN A 64 10.18 5.97 4.12
N GLN A 65 9.16 6.78 3.85
CA GLN A 65 9.33 8.23 3.67
C GLN A 65 9.31 8.96 5.01
N GLU A 66 10.31 9.82 5.23
CA GLU A 66 10.43 10.62 6.45
C GLU A 66 9.20 11.50 6.70
N SER A 67 8.60 12.05 5.65
CA SER A 67 7.37 12.85 5.74
C SER A 67 6.19 12.05 6.30
N VAL A 68 6.08 10.77 5.98
CA VAL A 68 5.05 9.86 6.50
C VAL A 68 5.38 9.46 7.93
N GLN A 69 6.64 9.11 8.22
CA GLN A 69 7.11 8.78 9.57
C GLN A 69 6.87 9.91 10.57
N ASN A 70 7.16 11.16 10.17
CA ASN A 70 6.92 12.35 10.99
C ASN A 70 5.42 12.69 11.14
N PHE A 71 4.60 12.23 10.21
CA PHE A 71 3.15 12.43 10.27
C PHE A 71 2.47 11.43 11.22
N ILE A 72 2.96 10.18 11.29
CA ILE A 72 2.42 9.15 12.18
C ILE A 72 2.49 9.61 13.64
N GLY A 73 1.39 9.43 14.38
CA GLY A 73 1.26 9.84 15.78
C GLY A 73 0.88 11.32 15.99
N THR A 74 0.78 12.13 14.93
CA THR A 74 0.26 13.51 15.03
C THR A 74 -1.25 13.53 15.22
N GLU A 75 -1.80 14.65 15.71
CA GLU A 75 -3.25 14.84 15.81
C GLU A 75 -3.94 14.77 14.43
N ALA A 76 -3.27 15.29 13.39
CA ALA A 76 -3.76 15.25 12.01
C ALA A 76 -3.85 13.80 11.48
N TYR A 77 -2.86 12.95 11.81
CA TYR A 77 -2.90 11.52 11.52
C TYR A 77 -4.09 10.84 12.17
N THR A 78 -4.28 11.02 13.49
CA THR A 78 -5.39 10.41 14.23
C THR A 78 -6.74 10.84 13.68
N LYS A 79 -6.94 12.14 13.42
CA LYS A 79 -8.19 12.66 12.82
C LYS A 79 -8.45 12.08 11.43
N HIS A 80 -7.41 11.95 10.60
CA HIS A 80 -7.56 11.39 9.26
C HIS A 80 -7.89 9.90 9.31
N LYS A 81 -7.23 9.15 10.20
CA LYS A 81 -7.47 7.73 10.42
C LYS A 81 -8.90 7.46 10.85
N GLN A 82 -9.39 8.16 11.88
CA GLN A 82 -10.79 8.09 12.33
C GLN A 82 -11.79 8.45 11.22
N LYS A 83 -11.43 9.39 10.34
CA LYS A 83 -12.29 9.76 9.21
C LYS A 83 -12.36 8.66 8.13
N ARG A 84 -11.27 7.93 7.90
CA ARG A 84 -11.14 6.91 6.84
C ARG A 84 -11.60 5.52 7.28
N PHE A 85 -11.26 5.10 8.49
CA PHE A 85 -11.63 3.79 9.06
C PHE A 85 -13.06 3.79 9.62
N ARG A 86 -14.06 4.15 8.81
CA ARG A 86 -15.47 4.16 9.24
C ARG A 86 -16.14 2.82 8.92
N GLN A 87 -16.69 2.19 9.96
CA GLN A 87 -17.53 0.98 9.97
C GLN A 87 -16.89 -0.30 9.39
N GLY A 88 -16.70 -1.30 10.25
CA GLY A 88 -16.31 -2.67 9.90
C GLY A 88 -14.81 -2.93 9.78
N ASP A 89 -13.98 -1.89 9.64
CA ASP A 89 -12.51 -1.99 9.66
C ASP A 89 -11.96 -1.70 11.05
N ASN A 90 -10.99 -2.52 11.50
CA ASN A 90 -10.32 -2.29 12.77
C ASN A 90 -9.23 -1.22 12.58
N GLU A 91 -9.47 -0.03 13.13
CA GLU A 91 -8.48 1.06 13.09
C GLU A 91 -7.26 0.76 13.95
N ASN A 92 -7.37 -0.09 14.97
CA ASN A 92 -6.23 -0.48 15.78
C ASN A 92 -5.38 -1.50 15.01
N ILE A 93 -4.22 -1.07 14.50
CA ILE A 93 -3.37 -1.91 13.66
C ILE A 93 -2.88 -3.12 14.45
N THR A 94 -2.52 -2.97 15.73
CA THR A 94 -2.09 -4.07 16.63
C THR A 94 -3.13 -5.20 16.76
N GLN A 95 -4.41 -4.89 16.53
CA GLN A 95 -5.52 -5.84 16.60
C GLN A 95 -6.08 -6.22 15.23
N ASN A 96 -5.49 -5.69 14.14
CA ASN A 96 -5.94 -5.94 12.79
C ASN A 96 -5.10 -7.06 12.17
N ASP A 97 -5.70 -8.25 12.06
CA ASP A 97 -4.99 -9.44 11.57
C ASP A 97 -4.49 -9.30 10.12
N ALA A 98 -4.96 -8.32 9.35
CA ALA A 98 -4.40 -8.03 8.03
C ALA A 98 -2.90 -7.70 8.06
N PHE A 99 -2.37 -7.18 9.18
CA PHE A 99 -0.97 -6.78 9.30
C PHE A 99 -0.08 -7.81 10.00
N PHE A 100 -0.67 -8.84 10.62
CA PHE A 100 0.05 -9.89 11.34
C PHE A 100 -0.15 -11.29 10.76
N LEU A 101 -1.24 -11.49 10.00
CA LEU A 101 -1.62 -12.75 9.34
C LEU A 101 -1.40 -13.98 10.22
N LYS A 102 -1.97 -13.96 11.44
CA LYS A 102 -1.77 -15.00 12.46
C LYS A 102 -2.20 -16.40 12.01
N ASP A 103 -3.10 -16.48 11.03
CA ASP A 103 -3.48 -17.75 10.39
C ASP A 103 -2.41 -18.19 9.37
N PRO A 104 -1.71 -19.33 9.58
CA PRO A 104 -0.65 -19.77 8.69
C PRO A 104 -1.11 -20.05 7.25
N ALA A 105 -2.37 -20.48 7.07
CA ALA A 105 -2.90 -20.75 5.74
C ALA A 105 -3.08 -19.46 4.93
N THR A 106 -3.64 -18.42 5.58
CA THR A 106 -3.78 -17.09 5.00
C THR A 106 -2.41 -16.44 4.73
N HIS A 107 -1.46 -16.58 5.66
CA HIS A 107 -0.09 -16.09 5.45
C HIS A 107 0.54 -16.68 4.18
N LEU A 108 0.52 -18.02 4.06
CA LEU A 108 1.07 -18.71 2.89
C LEU A 108 0.34 -18.36 1.59
N LEU A 109 -0.98 -18.16 1.65
CA LEU A 109 -1.77 -17.71 0.48
C LEU A 109 -1.29 -16.34 -0.01
N TYR A 110 -1.09 -15.39 0.91
CA TYR A 110 -0.74 -14.02 0.58
C TYR A 110 0.70 -13.92 0.11
N GLU A 111 1.62 -14.63 0.76
CA GLU A 111 3.02 -14.73 0.32
C GLU A 111 3.12 -15.23 -1.13
N ARG A 112 2.44 -16.34 -1.44
CA ARG A 112 2.40 -16.87 -2.82
C ARG A 112 1.73 -15.91 -3.80
N ALA A 113 0.69 -15.19 -3.38
CA ALA A 113 0.04 -14.18 -4.23
C ALA A 113 0.97 -12.98 -4.49
N TYR A 114 1.73 -12.57 -3.49
CA TYR A 114 2.70 -11.47 -3.59
C TYR A 114 3.83 -11.82 -4.56
N ASP A 115 4.33 -13.07 -4.49
CA ASP A 115 5.35 -13.56 -5.41
C ASP A 115 4.84 -13.68 -6.84
N ARG A 116 3.62 -14.20 -7.04
CA ARG A 116 2.96 -14.24 -8.35
C ARG A 116 2.77 -12.85 -8.95
N GLY A 117 2.45 -11.84 -8.13
CA GLY A 117 2.35 -10.44 -8.54
C GLY A 117 3.70 -9.74 -8.78
N GLY A 118 4.82 -10.45 -8.55
CA GLY A 118 6.17 -9.91 -8.45
C GLY A 118 6.70 -9.17 -9.67
N ALA A 119 6.20 -9.48 -10.88
CA ALA A 119 6.62 -8.84 -12.13
C ALA A 119 6.23 -7.35 -12.21
N LEU A 120 5.41 -6.86 -11.28
CA LEU A 120 4.94 -5.47 -11.23
C LEU A 120 5.83 -4.53 -10.40
N TYR A 121 6.85 -5.04 -9.72
CA TYR A 121 7.67 -4.27 -8.77
C TYR A 121 9.10 -4.03 -9.29
N TYR A 122 9.73 -2.93 -8.84
CA TYR A 122 11.09 -2.57 -9.21
C TYR A 122 12.13 -3.57 -8.66
N ALA A 123 13.33 -3.60 -9.27
CA ALA A 123 14.43 -4.45 -8.81
C ALA A 123 14.82 -4.12 -7.35
N GLY A 124 15.00 -5.15 -6.52
CA GLY A 124 15.27 -4.99 -5.08
C GLY A 124 14.01 -4.91 -4.19
N LYS A 125 12.85 -5.39 -4.67
CA LYS A 125 11.62 -5.42 -3.87
C LYS A 125 11.83 -6.19 -2.55
N PRO A 126 11.24 -5.73 -1.43
CA PRO A 126 11.22 -6.50 -0.20
C PRO A 126 10.40 -7.79 -0.42
N SER A 127 10.76 -8.84 0.31
CA SER A 127 9.90 -9.99 0.52
C SER A 127 8.63 -9.60 1.27
N PHE A 128 7.58 -10.42 1.14
CA PHE A 128 6.34 -10.16 1.88
C PHE A 128 6.55 -10.20 3.39
N ALA A 129 7.45 -11.07 3.87
CA ALA A 129 7.84 -11.14 5.27
C ALA A 129 8.52 -9.84 5.75
N GLU A 130 9.41 -9.23 4.96
CA GLU A 130 10.04 -7.95 5.29
C GLU A 130 9.00 -6.81 5.38
N ILE A 131 8.00 -6.82 4.50
CA ILE A 131 6.90 -5.84 4.56
C ILE A 131 6.12 -5.99 5.87
N LEU A 132 5.74 -7.21 6.25
CA LEU A 132 5.00 -7.45 7.49
C LEU A 132 5.83 -7.09 8.73
N ALA A 133 7.12 -7.43 8.74
CA ALA A 133 8.04 -7.09 9.83
C ALA A 133 8.16 -5.56 10.02
N GLU A 134 8.15 -4.78 8.94
CA GLU A 134 8.17 -3.32 9.07
C GLU A 134 6.84 -2.79 9.62
N PHE A 135 5.68 -3.35 9.23
CA PHE A 135 4.41 -2.98 9.86
C PHE A 135 4.37 -3.33 11.35
N GLU A 136 4.87 -4.50 11.74
CA GLU A 136 4.97 -4.92 13.14
C GLU A 136 5.81 -3.94 13.97
N LYS A 137 6.98 -3.54 13.46
CA LYS A 137 7.86 -2.55 14.10
C LYS A 137 7.18 -1.19 14.34
N TRP A 138 6.26 -0.80 13.48
CA TRP A 138 5.52 0.47 13.59
C TRP A 138 4.15 0.33 14.26
N SER A 139 3.69 -0.89 14.52
CA SER A 139 2.29 -1.19 14.90
C SER A 139 1.78 -0.40 16.11
N GLU A 140 2.62 -0.17 17.13
CA GLU A 140 2.27 0.63 18.32
C GLU A 140 2.04 2.12 18.02
N LYS A 141 2.61 2.63 16.92
CA LYS A 141 2.47 4.03 16.49
C LYS A 141 1.38 4.21 15.44
N LEU A 142 1.01 3.13 14.76
CA LEU A 142 -0.01 3.13 13.70
C LEU A 142 -1.40 3.07 14.30
#